data_AF-A0A2N0V6P8-F1
#
_entry.id   AF-A0A2N0V6P8-F1
#
_cell.length_a   1.000
_cell.length_b   1.000
_cell.length_c   1.000
_cell.angle_alpha   90.00
_cell.angle_beta   90.00
_cell.angle_gamma   90.00
#
_symmetry.space_group_name_H-M   'P 1'
#
loop_
_entity.id
_entity.type
_entity.pdbx_description
1 polymer ?
#
loop_
_entity_poly.entity_id
_entity_poly.type
_entity_poly.pdbx_seq_one_letter_code
_entity_poly.pdbx_strand_id
1 'polypeptide(L)'
;MEYQNNTYNIEEAELVEFVKAKAVREINIVQSQSKKYRIVTKLTWKEGSFLLVSYRKRVREWSTLDTLFRYIRDTYEDITIPIRLTFVSSECADKSETQELNIRIDNSN
;
A
#
# COMPACT_ATOMS: atom_id res chain seq x y z
N MET A 1 -13.54 -5.63 -5.20
CA MET A 1 -13.42 -4.30 -4.58
C MET A 1 -12.40 -3.52 -5.39
N GLU A 2 -12.85 -2.54 -6.15
CA GLU A 2 -12.00 -1.66 -6.94
C GLU A 2 -11.15 -0.80 -6.00
N TYR A 3 -9.85 -1.11 -5.88
CA TYR A 3 -8.87 -0.18 -5.31
C TYR A 3 -8.23 0.61 -6.45
N GLN A 4 -9.03 1.38 -7.19
CA GLN A 4 -8.56 2.30 -8.23
C GLN A 4 -9.29 3.62 -7.97
N ASN A 5 -8.64 4.67 -7.43
CA ASN A 5 -8.04 5.65 -8.34
C ASN A 5 -6.99 6.61 -7.74
N ASN A 6 -6.66 6.57 -6.44
CA ASN A 6 -5.73 7.54 -5.85
C ASN A 6 -4.55 6.88 -5.10
N THR A 7 -3.83 5.96 -5.77
CA THR A 7 -2.51 5.52 -5.30
C THR A 7 -1.44 6.39 -5.96
N TYR A 8 -0.75 7.21 -5.17
CA TYR A 8 0.33 8.07 -5.63
C TYR A 8 1.66 7.47 -5.25
N ASN A 9 2.68 7.65 -6.09
CA ASN A 9 4.04 7.24 -5.76
C ASN A 9 4.72 8.41 -5.08
N ILE A 10 5.33 8.18 -3.92
CA ILE A 10 6.09 9.19 -3.18
C ILE A 10 7.53 8.74 -3.01
N GLU A 11 8.45 9.67 -3.23
CA GLU A 11 9.87 9.42 -2.99
C GLU A 11 10.24 9.61 -1.52
N GLU A 12 11.38 9.04 -1.11
CA GLU A 12 11.89 9.19 0.26
C GLU A 12 12.06 10.66 0.67
N ALA A 13 12.59 11.50 -0.23
CA ALA A 13 12.77 12.92 0.02
C ALA A 13 11.43 13.64 0.29
N GLU A 14 10.45 13.43 -0.59
CA GLU A 14 9.10 14.00 -0.46
C GLU A 14 8.42 13.53 0.83
N LEU A 15 8.59 12.25 1.19
CA LEU A 15 8.01 11.71 2.40
C LEU A 15 8.63 12.33 3.65
N VAL A 16 9.95 12.54 3.67
CA VAL A 16 10.64 13.26 4.75
C VAL A 16 10.12 14.69 4.86
N GLU A 17 9.91 15.38 3.74
CA GLU A 17 9.34 16.74 3.74
C GLU A 17 7.91 16.77 4.29
N PHE A 18 7.06 15.82 3.92
CA PHE A 18 5.71 15.74 4.47
C PHE A 18 5.68 15.37 5.95
N VAL A 19 6.61 14.54 6.43
CA VAL A 19 6.73 14.26 7.87
C VAL A 19 7.18 15.50 8.62
N LYS A 20 8.19 16.23 8.12
CA LYS A 20 8.62 17.53 8.70
C LYS A 20 7.49 18.56 8.71
N ALA A 21 6.70 18.60 7.65
CA ALA A 21 5.54 19.48 7.53
C ALA A 21 4.32 19.02 8.33
N LYS A 22 4.39 17.90 9.07
CA LYS A 22 3.25 17.28 9.79
C LYS A 22 2.03 17.02 8.89
N ALA A 23 2.30 16.79 7.61
CA ALA A 23 1.32 16.52 6.58
C ALA A 23 0.91 15.05 6.53
N VAL A 24 1.63 14.16 7.21
CA VAL A 24 1.33 12.73 7.29
C VAL A 24 0.33 12.45 8.40
N ARG A 25 -0.79 11.83 8.04
CA ARG A 25 -1.86 11.43 8.95
C ARG A 25 -1.57 10.10 9.62
N GLU A 26 -1.17 9.11 8.84
CA GLU A 26 -0.86 7.76 9.31
C GLU A 26 0.08 7.04 8.34
N ILE A 27 0.92 6.16 8.88
CA ILE A 27 1.79 5.28 8.10
C ILE A 27 1.22 3.86 8.19
N ASN A 28 0.83 3.29 7.04
CA ASN A 28 0.38 1.91 6.94
C ASN A 28 1.48 1.04 6.33
N ILE A 29 1.90 0.03 7.08
CA ILE A 29 2.79 -1.02 6.60
C ILE A 29 1.91 -2.15 6.09
N VAL A 30 2.06 -2.50 4.82
CA VAL A 30 1.27 -3.56 4.18
C VAL A 30 2.20 -4.73 3.89
N GLN A 31 1.87 -5.92 4.41
CA GLN A 31 2.59 -7.14 4.07
C GLN A 31 2.00 -7.76 2.80
N SER A 32 2.84 -7.97 1.79
CA SER A 32 2.52 -8.68 0.55
C SER A 32 2.71 -10.20 0.70
N GLN A 33 2.08 -10.98 -0.18
CA GLN A 33 2.10 -12.44 -0.17
C GLN A 33 3.52 -13.04 -0.21
N SER A 34 4.47 -12.36 -0.85
CA SER A 34 5.88 -12.75 -0.86
C SER A 34 6.62 -12.49 0.46
N LYS A 35 5.91 -12.31 1.58
CA LYS A 35 6.42 -11.88 2.90
C LYS A 35 7.20 -10.57 2.87
N LYS A 36 7.01 -9.78 1.82
CA LYS A 36 7.62 -8.47 1.68
C LYS A 36 6.74 -7.42 2.32
N TYR A 37 7.36 -6.40 2.88
CA TYR A 37 6.67 -5.28 3.50
C TYR A 37 6.83 -4.04 2.63
N ARG A 38 5.77 -3.27 2.48
CA ARG A 38 5.78 -1.98 1.79
C ARG A 38 5.16 -0.91 2.68
N ILE A 39 5.60 0.32 2.50
CA ILE A 39 5.08 1.48 3.23
C ILE A 39 4.07 2.20 2.34
N VAL A 40 2.89 2.44 2.92
CA VAL A 40 1.79 3.21 2.35
C VAL A 40 1.42 4.30 3.34
N THR A 41 1.62 5.55 2.99
CA THR A 41 1.34 6.68 3.87
C THR A 41 0.04 7.34 3.44
N LYS A 42 -0.68 7.92 4.39
CA LYS A 42 -1.84 8.76 4.11
C LYS A 42 -1.53 10.15 4.59
N LEU A 43 -1.83 11.14 3.76
CA LEU A 43 -1.65 12.54 4.09
C LEU A 43 -2.94 13.12 4.66
N THR A 44 -2.82 14.14 5.52
CA THR A 44 -3.97 14.83 6.12
C THR A 44 -4.65 15.75 5.11
N TRP A 45 -3.88 16.34 4.20
CA TRP A 45 -4.35 17.34 3.23
C TRP A 45 -4.75 16.73 1.88
N LYS A 46 -4.43 15.47 1.63
CA LYS A 46 -4.73 14.80 0.36
C LYS A 46 -5.29 13.41 0.58
N GLU A 47 -6.50 13.20 0.07
CA GLU A 47 -7.16 11.89 0.08
C GLU A 47 -6.53 11.00 -0.98
N GLY A 48 -5.59 10.15 -0.54
CA GLY A 48 -4.84 9.24 -1.39
C GLY A 48 -3.89 8.38 -0.57
N SER A 49 -3.56 7.21 -1.12
CA SER A 49 -2.55 6.32 -0.55
C SER A 49 -1.23 6.57 -1.25
N PHE A 50 -0.21 6.95 -0.49
CA PHE A 50 1.11 7.28 -1.02
C PHE A 50 2.06 6.12 -0.80
N LEU A 51 2.44 5.49 -1.89
CA LEU A 51 3.28 4.30 -1.87
C LEU A 51 4.75 4.73 -2.00
N LEU A 52 5.55 4.31 -1.03
CA LEU A 52 6.95 4.70 -0.97
C LEU A 52 7.75 4.00 -2.08
N VAL A 53 8.27 4.80 -3.00
CA VAL A 53 9.15 4.37 -4.09
C VAL A 53 10.55 4.90 -3.88
N SER A 54 11.54 4.12 -4.32
CA SER A 54 12.92 4.57 -4.43
C SER A 54 13.07 5.52 -5.63
N TYR A 55 14.15 6.30 -5.67
CA TYR A 55 14.51 7.22 -6.76
C TYR A 55 14.44 6.58 -8.17
N ARG A 56 14.66 5.26 -8.27
CA ARG A 56 14.49 4.49 -9.52
C ARG A 56 13.04 4.14 -9.87
N LYS A 57 12.04 4.81 -9.26
CA LYS A 57 10.59 4.52 -9.39
C LYS A 57 10.20 3.08 -9.07
N ARG A 58 11.01 2.37 -8.30
CA ARG A 58 10.69 1.01 -7.85
C ARG A 58 10.07 1.07 -6.46
N VAL A 59 8.98 0.35 -6.27
CA VAL A 59 8.38 0.15 -4.95
C VAL A 59 9.46 -0.33 -3.99
N ARG A 60 9.65 0.39 -2.89
CA ARG A 60 10.60 -0.03 -1.88
C ARG A 60 9.94 -1.12 -1.06
N GLU A 61 10.48 -2.32 -1.18
CA GLU A 61 10.03 -3.49 -0.47
C GLU A 61 11.11 -3.89 0.54
N TRP A 62 10.69 -4.21 1.76
CA TRP A 62 11.56 -4.73 2.80
C TRP A 62 11.29 -6.21 3.00
N SER A 63 12.34 -7.00 3.16
CA SER A 63 12.21 -8.43 3.46
C SER A 63 11.76 -8.70 4.90
N THR A 64 11.96 -7.74 5.81
CA THR A 64 11.70 -7.91 7.25
C THR A 64 11.20 -6.62 7.86
N LEU A 65 10.30 -6.75 8.84
CA LEU A 65 9.73 -5.62 9.58
C LEU A 65 10.81 -4.88 10.37
N ASP A 66 11.84 -5.56 10.86
CA ASP A 66 12.98 -4.96 11.57
C ASP A 66 13.73 -3.94 10.71
N THR A 67 14.10 -4.31 9.47
CA THR A 67 14.78 -3.41 8.53
C THR A 67 13.90 -2.22 8.16
N LEU A 68 12.59 -2.45 8.05
CA LEU A 68 11.61 -1.39 7.80
C LEU A 68 11.51 -0.45 9.01
N PHE A 69 11.45 -0.99 10.23
CA PHE A 69 11.33 -0.20 11.45
C PHE A 69 12.59 0.62 11.72
N ARG A 70 13.76 0.02 11.52
CA ARG A 70 15.04 0.72 11.55
C ARG A 70 15.06 1.87 10.54
N TYR A 71 14.59 1.63 9.33
CA TYR A 71 14.49 2.68 8.31
C TYR A 71 13.55 3.82 8.74
N ILE A 72 12.35 3.50 9.25
CA ILE A 72 11.42 4.51 9.77
C ILE A 72 12.08 5.32 10.89
N ARG A 73 12.73 4.66 11.84
CA ARG A 73 13.39 5.34 12.97
C ARG A 73 14.56 6.21 12.55
N ASP A 74 15.32 5.77 11.55
CA ASP A 74 16.45 6.52 11.00
C ASP A 74 15.99 7.72 10.17
N THR A 75 14.88 7.54 9.42
CA THR A 75 14.34 8.54 8.51
C THR A 75 13.46 9.57 9.23
N TYR A 76 12.73 9.14 10.26
CA TYR A 76 11.81 9.97 11.03
C TYR A 76 12.30 10.05 12.47
N GLU A 77 13.00 11.12 12.78
CA GLU A 77 13.55 11.40 14.11
C GLU A 77 12.43 11.57 15.16
N ASP A 78 11.22 11.97 14.72
CA ASP A 78 10.05 12.20 15.57
C ASP A 78 8.86 11.32 15.14
N ILE A 79 8.71 10.16 15.79
CA ILE A 79 7.62 9.22 15.52
C ILE A 79 6.39 9.63 16.35
N THR A 80 5.82 10.80 16.05
CA THR A 80 4.52 11.22 16.61
C THR A 80 3.35 10.65 15.79
N ILE A 81 3.62 10.08 14.61
CA ILE A 81 2.61 9.60 13.67
C ILE A 81 2.22 8.15 13.99
N PRO A 82 0.93 7.79 14.01
CA PRO A 82 0.51 6.41 14.22
C PRO A 82 0.96 5.52 13.06
N ILE A 83 1.63 4.42 13.40
CA ILE A 83 2.04 3.37 12.48
C ILE A 83 1.09 2.18 12.62
N ARG A 84 0.45 1.78 11.53
CA ARG A 84 -0.46 0.65 11.48
C ARG A 84 0.13 -0.46 10.62
N LEU A 85 0.09 -1.69 11.11
CA LEU A 85 0.46 -2.86 10.34
C LEU A 85 -0.81 -3.54 9.84
N THR A 86 -0.93 -3.68 8.52
CA THR A 86 -2.04 -4.36 7.88
C THR A 86 -1.55 -5.64 7.22
N PHE A 87 -2.10 -6.75 7.67
CA PHE A 87 -1.93 -8.05 7.04
C PHE A 87 -3.01 -8.21 5.96
N VAL A 88 -2.57 -8.38 4.72
CA VAL A 88 -3.50 -8.74 3.66
C VAL A 88 -3.67 -10.26 3.74
N SER A 89 -4.79 -10.70 4.32
CA SER A 89 -5.17 -12.11 4.29
C SER A 89 -5.40 -12.53 2.83
N SER A 90 -5.03 -13.77 2.50
CA SER A 90 -5.01 -14.26 1.12
C SER A 90 -6.39 -14.39 0.45
N GLU A 91 -7.49 -13.99 1.09
CA GLU A 91 -8.82 -13.97 0.46
C GLU A 91 -9.07 -12.69 -0.34
N CYS A 92 -8.18 -12.36 -1.27
CA CYS A 92 -8.51 -11.59 -2.48
C CYS A 92 -7.28 -11.49 -3.41
N ALA A 93 -6.82 -12.63 -3.92
CA ALA A 93 -6.13 -12.65 -5.20
C ALA A 93 -7.05 -13.38 -6.17
N ASP A 94 -7.51 -12.64 -7.17
CA ASP A 94 -8.14 -13.11 -8.40
C ASP A 94 -9.44 -13.93 -8.30
N LYS A 95 -10.56 -13.23 -8.52
CA LYS A 95 -11.63 -13.79 -9.34
C LYS A 95 -11.84 -12.88 -10.54
N SER A 96 -10.89 -12.92 -11.49
CA SER A 96 -11.18 -12.56 -12.87
C SER A 96 -11.46 -13.82 -13.72
N GLU A 97 -12.26 -14.74 -13.19
CA GLU A 97 -12.95 -15.73 -14.02
C GLU A 97 -14.31 -15.17 -14.44
N THR A 98 -14.31 -14.39 -15.52
CA THR A 98 -15.48 -14.30 -16.39
C THR A 98 -15.34 -15.40 -17.43
N GLN A 99 -15.71 -16.62 -17.06
CA GLN A 99 -16.23 -17.58 -18.04
C GLN A 99 -17.74 -17.68 -17.79
N GLU A 100 -18.49 -16.84 -18.50
CA GLU A 100 -19.93 -17.01 -18.67
C GLU A 100 -20.17 -18.39 -19.30
N LEU A 101 -20.58 -19.36 -18.49
CA LEU A 101 -21.21 -20.56 -19.00
C LEU A 101 -22.64 -20.16 -19.39
N ASN A 102 -22.81 -19.75 -20.65
CA ASN A 102 -24.13 -19.59 -21.28
C ASN A 102 -24.88 -20.91 -21.23
N ILE A 103 -25.76 -21.08 -20.24
CA ILE A 103 -26.73 -22.16 -20.22
C ILE A 103 -27.75 -21.83 -21.32
N ARG A 104 -27.62 -22.47 -22.48
CA ARG A 104 -28.70 -22.53 -23.47
C ARG A 104 -29.80 -23.40 -22.88
N ILE A 105 -30.89 -22.78 -22.44
CA ILE A 105 -32.14 -23.50 -22.18
C ILE A 105 -32.88 -23.57 -23.51
N ASP A 106 -32.79 -24.73 -24.17
CA ASP A 106 -33.61 -25.08 -25.33
C ASP A 106 -35.02 -25.37 -24.80
N ASN A 107 -35.94 -24.44 -24.99
CA ASN A 107 -37.33 -24.60 -24.60
C ASN A 107 -38.11 -25.09 -25.82
N SER A 108 -38.02 -26.40 -26.09
CA SER A 108 -38.97 -27.09 -26.97
C SER A 108 -40.18 -27.52 -26.15
N ASN A 109 -41.30 -26.80 -26.29
CA ASN A 109 -42.66 -27.35 -26.25
C ASN A 109 -43.67 -26.39 -26.85
#